data_AF-A0A371BEM4-F1
#
_entry.id   AF-A0A371BEM4-F1
#
_cell.length_a   1.000
_cell.length_b   1.000
_cell.length_c   1.000
_cell.angle_alpha   90.00
_cell.angle_beta   90.00
_cell.angle_gamma   90.00
#
_symmetry.space_group_name_H-M   'P 1'
#
loop_
_entity.id
_entity.type
_entity.pdbx_description
1 polymer ?
#
loop_
_entity_poly.entity_id
_entity_poly.type
_entity_poly.pdbx_seq_one_letter_code
_entity_poly.pdbx_strand_id
1 'polypeptide(L)'
;MSLRPFHLAFPVHDLAAARAFYSELLGCREGRSSDHWIDFDLYGHQIVANLDAGMTPRPIHNAVDGHDVPVPHFGIVLTMPQWEDLAERLKAAGVRFGIEPYVRFKGQVGEQATMFFTDPSGNALEFKAFADDSQLFAT
;
A
#
# COMPACT_ATOMS: atom_id res chain seq x y z
N MET A 1 -16.27 -12.16 -16.75
CA MET A 1 -14.86 -12.61 -16.69
C MET A 1 -14.38 -12.44 -15.25
N SER A 2 -13.62 -13.39 -14.71
CA SER A 2 -12.99 -13.20 -13.40
C SER A 2 -11.82 -12.22 -13.55
N LEU A 3 -11.71 -11.26 -12.64
CA LEU A 3 -10.61 -10.29 -12.64
C LEU A 3 -9.27 -11.03 -12.50
N ARG A 4 -8.27 -10.64 -13.29
CA ARG A 4 -6.91 -11.21 -13.21
C ARG A 4 -6.07 -10.40 -12.23
N PRO A 5 -5.10 -11.03 -11.54
CA PRO A 5 -4.15 -10.32 -10.69
C PRO A 5 -3.45 -9.17 -11.43
N PHE A 6 -3.25 -8.07 -10.71
CA PHE A 6 -2.38 -6.98 -11.15
C PHE A 6 -0.92 -7.33 -10.85
N HIS A 7 0.01 -6.72 -11.58
CA HIS A 7 1.45 -6.89 -11.41
C HIS A 7 2.14 -5.51 -11.34
N LEU A 8 2.95 -5.29 -10.30
CA LEU A 8 3.76 -4.08 -10.15
C LEU A 8 5.20 -4.43 -9.74
N ALA A 9 6.19 -3.92 -10.47
CA ALA A 9 7.59 -3.96 -10.06
C ALA A 9 8.05 -2.58 -9.58
N PHE A 10 8.80 -2.53 -8.48
CA PHE A 10 9.28 -1.29 -7.86
C PHE A 10 10.66 -1.49 -7.21
N PRO A 11 11.48 -0.43 -7.09
CA PRO A 11 12.82 -0.54 -6.52
C PRO A 11 12.78 -0.57 -4.98
N VAL A 12 13.69 -1.32 -4.39
CA VAL A 12 14.00 -1.31 -2.96
C VAL A 12 15.51 -1.22 -2.74
N HIS A 13 15.93 -0.54 -1.68
CA HIS A 13 17.35 -0.36 -1.36
C HIS A 13 17.98 -1.60 -0.71
N ASP A 14 17.16 -2.42 -0.04
CA ASP A 14 17.58 -3.61 0.70
C ASP A 14 16.46 -4.67 0.69
N LEU A 15 16.79 -5.90 0.26
CA LEU A 15 15.82 -7.00 0.15
C LEU A 15 15.42 -7.59 1.51
N ALA A 16 16.28 -7.54 2.53
CA ALA A 16 15.96 -8.03 3.87
C ALA A 16 14.98 -7.07 4.58
N ALA A 17 15.20 -5.77 4.46
CA ALA A 17 14.28 -4.73 4.93
C ALA A 17 12.92 -4.83 4.22
N ALA A 18 12.94 -5.05 2.89
CA ALA A 18 11.71 -5.29 2.13
C ALA A 18 10.97 -6.55 2.63
N ARG A 19 11.69 -7.66 2.88
CA ARG A 19 11.08 -8.89 3.39
C ARG A 19 10.45 -8.70 4.77
N ALA A 20 11.14 -8.07 5.71
CA ALA A 20 10.60 -7.77 7.04
C ALA A 20 9.33 -6.91 6.94
N PHE A 21 9.35 -5.89 6.07
CA PHE A 21 8.20 -5.02 5.88
C PHE A 21 7.01 -5.70 5.18
N TYR A 22 7.23 -6.29 4.00
CA TYR A 22 6.15 -6.84 3.20
C TYR A 22 5.64 -8.18 3.75
N SER A 23 6.52 -9.08 4.20
CA SER A 23 6.07 -10.39 4.70
C SER A 23 5.69 -10.38 6.17
N GLU A 24 6.52 -9.83 7.05
CA GLU A 24 6.26 -9.92 8.50
C GLU A 24 5.26 -8.86 8.96
N LEU A 25 5.43 -7.60 8.53
CA LEU A 25 4.54 -6.52 8.93
C LEU A 25 3.24 -6.48 8.10
N LEU A 26 3.33 -6.42 6.77
CA LEU A 26 2.14 -6.38 5.91
C LEU A 26 1.46 -7.74 5.74
N GLY A 27 2.14 -8.85 6.07
CA GLY A 27 1.57 -10.19 6.00
C GLY A 27 1.50 -10.77 4.58
N CYS A 28 2.25 -10.20 3.63
CA CYS A 28 2.32 -10.74 2.27
C CYS A 28 3.04 -12.08 2.25
N ARG A 29 2.49 -13.05 1.53
CA ARG A 29 3.20 -14.32 1.29
C ARG A 29 4.31 -14.07 0.28
N GLU A 30 5.54 -14.44 0.64
CA GLU A 30 6.66 -14.44 -0.32
C GLU A 30 6.43 -15.48 -1.42
N GLY A 31 6.71 -15.07 -2.65
CA GLY A 31 6.70 -15.90 -3.85
C GLY A 31 8.11 -16.39 -4.20
N ARG A 32 8.48 -16.25 -5.47
CA ARG A 32 9.86 -16.53 -5.91
C ARG A 32 10.77 -15.38 -5.52
N SER A 33 12.06 -15.66 -5.37
CA SER A 33 13.06 -14.64 -5.08
C SER A 33 14.42 -15.00 -5.67
N SER A 34 15.31 -14.01 -5.72
CA SER A 34 16.73 -14.13 -6.09
C SER A 34 17.55 -13.09 -5.32
N ASP A 35 18.86 -13.04 -5.57
CA ASP A 35 19.76 -12.04 -4.98
C ASP A 35 19.45 -10.59 -5.41
N HIS A 36 18.55 -10.39 -6.38
CA HIS A 36 18.18 -9.06 -6.90
C HIS A 36 16.69 -8.73 -6.78
N TRP A 37 15.89 -9.66 -6.23
CA TRP A 37 14.47 -9.91 -6.48
C TRP A 37 13.59 -10.53 -5.38
N ILE A 38 12.41 -9.99 -5.05
CA ILE A 38 11.39 -10.75 -4.32
C ILE A 38 9.99 -10.51 -4.89
N ASP A 39 9.29 -11.59 -5.26
CA ASP A 39 7.84 -11.58 -5.52
C ASP A 39 7.07 -11.61 -4.18
N PHE A 40 6.06 -10.77 -4.01
CA PHE A 40 5.11 -10.84 -2.90
C PHE A 40 3.67 -10.95 -3.39
N ASP A 41 2.86 -11.77 -2.71
CA ASP A 41 1.41 -11.84 -2.85
C ASP A 41 0.76 -10.79 -1.95
N LEU A 42 0.37 -9.66 -2.54
CA LEU A 42 -0.35 -8.56 -1.89
C LEU A 42 -1.85 -8.71 -2.19
N TYR A 43 -2.57 -9.41 -1.32
CA TYR A 43 -4.02 -9.64 -1.44
C TYR A 43 -4.45 -10.24 -2.80
N GLY A 44 -3.67 -11.18 -3.33
CA GLY A 44 -3.93 -11.83 -4.62
C GLY A 44 -3.33 -11.10 -5.83
N HIS A 45 -2.67 -9.96 -5.63
CA HIS A 45 -1.90 -9.24 -6.65
C HIS A 45 -0.41 -9.50 -6.48
N GLN A 46 0.35 -9.46 -7.57
CA GLN A 46 1.81 -9.64 -7.52
C GLN A 46 2.49 -8.28 -7.44
N ILE A 47 3.29 -8.08 -6.39
CA ILE A 47 4.23 -6.96 -6.35
C ILE A 47 5.66 -7.51 -6.31
N VAL A 48 6.61 -6.83 -6.97
CA VAL A 48 7.98 -7.31 -7.13
C VAL A 48 8.97 -6.25 -6.66
N ALA A 49 9.60 -6.51 -5.53
CA ALA A 49 10.68 -5.69 -5.00
C ALA A 49 11.99 -6.01 -5.72
N ASN A 50 12.53 -5.04 -6.46
CA ASN A 50 13.78 -5.18 -7.20
C ASN A 50 14.89 -4.40 -6.48
N LEU A 51 16.01 -5.06 -6.22
CA LEU A 51 17.13 -4.44 -5.53
C LEU A 51 17.79 -3.37 -6.41
N ASP A 52 17.80 -2.13 -5.92
CA ASP A 52 18.64 -1.04 -6.39
C ASP A 52 19.29 -0.36 -5.17
N ALA A 53 20.49 -0.83 -4.81
CA ALA A 53 21.23 -0.31 -3.67
C ALA A 53 21.60 1.18 -3.79
N GLY A 54 21.55 1.74 -5.01
CA GLY A 54 21.82 3.15 -5.29
C GLY A 54 20.56 4.00 -5.39
N MET A 55 19.38 3.43 -5.15
CA MET A 55 18.12 4.15 -5.36
C MET A 55 18.03 5.38 -4.45
N THR A 56 17.41 6.43 -4.97
CA THR A 56 16.99 7.59 -4.19
C THR A 56 15.53 7.86 -4.51
N PRO A 57 14.61 7.79 -3.55
CA PRO A 57 13.21 8.13 -3.75
C PRO A 57 13.08 9.57 -4.24
N ARG A 58 12.30 9.78 -5.29
CA ARG A 58 12.02 11.11 -5.84
C ARG A 58 10.51 11.28 -6.04
N PRO A 59 9.71 11.28 -4.95
CA PRO A 59 8.28 11.52 -5.06
C PRO A 59 8.02 12.98 -5.46
N ILE A 60 7.02 13.19 -6.32
CA ILE A 60 6.33 14.48 -6.39
C ILE A 60 5.13 14.43 -5.44
N HIS A 61 4.60 15.59 -5.05
CA HIS A 61 3.43 15.62 -4.20
C HIS A 61 2.31 16.46 -4.81
N ASN A 62 1.08 16.00 -4.60
CA ASN A 62 -0.13 16.69 -5.02
C ASN A 62 -0.96 17.05 -3.79
N ALA A 63 -1.46 18.29 -3.76
CA ALA A 63 -2.40 18.72 -2.73
C ALA A 63 -3.79 18.09 -3.01
N VAL A 64 -4.26 17.22 -2.13
CA VAL A 64 -5.60 16.61 -2.20
C VAL A 64 -6.25 16.72 -0.83
N ASP A 65 -7.39 17.43 -0.76
CA ASP A 65 -8.14 17.66 0.49
C ASP A 65 -7.29 18.19 1.66
N GLY A 66 -6.31 19.04 1.36
CA GLY A 66 -5.39 19.60 2.36
C GLY A 66 -4.25 18.66 2.77
N HIS A 67 -4.12 17.49 2.16
CA HIS A 67 -3.01 16.56 2.35
C HIS A 67 -2.00 16.62 1.20
N ASP A 68 -0.73 16.38 1.53
CA ASP A 68 0.35 16.29 0.57
C ASP A 68 0.55 14.82 0.14
N VAL A 69 -0.08 14.42 -0.97
CA VAL A 69 -0.14 13.03 -1.42
C VAL A 69 1.07 12.70 -2.29
N PRO A 70 1.94 11.75 -1.88
CA PRO A 70 3.12 11.37 -2.65
C PRO A 70 2.75 10.60 -3.92
N VAL A 71 3.45 10.87 -5.03
CA VAL A 71 3.33 10.16 -6.31
C VAL A 71 4.73 9.75 -6.80
N PRO A 72 4.93 8.49 -7.26
CA PRO A 72 3.92 7.43 -7.30
C PRO A 72 3.62 6.84 -5.92
N HIS A 73 2.42 6.29 -5.77
CA HIS A 73 2.04 5.40 -4.68
C HIS A 73 1.26 4.21 -5.24
N PHE A 74 1.16 3.14 -4.46
CA PHE A 74 0.39 1.96 -4.83
C PHE A 74 -0.22 1.28 -3.60
N GLY A 75 -1.21 0.43 -3.82
CA GLY A 75 -1.74 -0.46 -2.81
C GLY A 75 -3.06 -1.03 -3.26
N ILE A 76 -3.91 -1.41 -2.31
CA ILE A 76 -5.12 -2.18 -2.57
C ILE A 76 -6.36 -1.40 -2.09
N VAL A 77 -7.44 -1.51 -2.88
CA VAL A 77 -8.79 -1.20 -2.38
C VAL A 77 -9.29 -2.44 -1.66
N LEU A 78 -9.20 -2.41 -0.34
CA LEU A 78 -9.56 -3.48 0.57
C LEU A 78 -11.05 -3.39 0.93
N THR A 79 -11.57 -4.48 1.50
CA THR A 79 -12.82 -4.39 2.28
C THR A 79 -12.59 -3.56 3.55
N MET A 80 -13.64 -2.92 4.06
CA MET A 80 -13.57 -2.13 5.30
C MET A 80 -12.94 -2.91 6.48
N PRO A 81 -13.32 -4.17 6.77
CA PRO A 81 -12.68 -4.93 7.85
C PRO A 81 -11.18 -5.17 7.64
N GLN A 82 -10.76 -5.53 6.41
CA GLN A 82 -9.34 -5.72 6.10
C GLN A 82 -8.54 -4.43 6.25
N TRP A 83 -9.15 -3.29 5.91
CA TRP A 83 -8.53 -1.99 6.06
C TRP A 83 -8.36 -1.61 7.54
N GLU A 84 -9.38 -1.84 8.37
CA GLU A 84 -9.33 -1.63 9.83
C GLU A 84 -8.25 -2.51 10.49
N ASP A 85 -8.22 -3.80 10.15
CA ASP A 85 -7.20 -4.74 10.66
C ASP A 85 -5.78 -4.31 10.27
N LEU A 86 -5.59 -3.87 9.02
CA LEU A 86 -4.29 -3.39 8.56
C LEU A 86 -3.88 -2.09 9.28
N ALA A 87 -4.82 -1.14 9.45
CA ALA A 87 -4.55 0.12 10.14
C ALA A 87 -4.11 -0.12 11.60
N GLU A 88 -4.82 -0.98 12.34
CA GLU A 88 -4.48 -1.29 13.74
C GLU A 88 -3.13 -2.00 13.85
N ARG A 89 -2.84 -2.96 12.96
CA ARG A 89 -1.53 -3.62 12.90
C ARG A 89 -0.38 -2.64 12.66
N LEU A 90 -0.55 -1.70 11.72
CA LEU A 90 0.47 -0.71 11.40
C LEU A 90 0.68 0.29 12.55
N LYS A 91 -0.39 0.73 13.21
CA LYS A 91 -0.31 1.57 14.42
C LYS A 91 0.41 0.83 15.56
N ALA A 92 0.07 -0.43 15.81
CA ALA A 92 0.71 -1.25 16.84
C ALA A 92 2.21 -1.45 16.59
N ALA A 93 2.62 -1.51 15.32
CA ALA A 93 4.01 -1.59 14.92
C ALA A 93 4.75 -0.22 14.94
N GLY A 94 4.06 0.88 15.26
CA GLY A 94 4.66 2.22 15.30
C GLY A 94 5.02 2.78 13.93
N VAL A 95 4.34 2.34 12.86
CA VAL A 95 4.52 2.90 11.52
C VAL A 95 4.13 4.37 11.53
N ARG A 96 4.95 5.21 10.90
CA ARG A 96 4.63 6.63 10.70
C ARG A 96 3.79 6.78 9.45
N PHE A 97 2.63 7.42 9.60
CA PHE A 97 1.76 7.72 8.49
C PHE A 97 2.09 9.09 7.89
N GLY A 98 2.11 9.17 6.56
CA GLY A 98 2.03 10.46 5.86
C GLY A 98 0.62 11.04 5.91
N ILE A 99 -0.38 10.16 5.86
CA ILE A 99 -1.79 10.47 6.11
C ILE A 99 -2.31 9.37 7.05
N GLU A 100 -2.63 9.77 8.28
CA GLU A 100 -3.16 8.88 9.32
C GLU A 100 -4.41 8.12 8.83
N PRO A 101 -4.71 6.90 9.33
CA PRO A 101 -5.92 6.19 8.95
C PRO A 101 -7.19 6.92 9.38
N TYR A 102 -8.07 7.23 8.43
CA TYR A 102 -9.39 7.80 8.72
C TYR A 102 -10.45 7.40 7.68
N VAL A 103 -11.72 7.53 8.11
CA VAL A 103 -12.92 7.30 7.29
C VAL A 103 -13.55 8.64 6.95
N ARG A 104 -13.77 8.88 5.66
CA ARG A 104 -14.50 10.02 5.11
C ARG A 104 -15.98 9.64 4.95
N PHE A 105 -16.87 10.60 5.16
CA PHE A 105 -18.32 10.44 4.95
C PHE A 105 -18.95 9.26 5.71
N LYS A 106 -18.48 8.97 6.92
CA LYS A 106 -18.98 7.86 7.74
C LYS A 106 -20.51 7.89 7.88
N GLY A 107 -21.15 6.77 7.52
CA GLY A 107 -22.61 6.57 7.50
C GLY A 107 -23.33 7.22 6.32
N GLN A 108 -22.62 7.80 5.37
CA GLN A 108 -23.18 8.51 4.22
C GLN A 108 -22.82 7.81 2.90
N VAL A 109 -23.51 8.18 1.82
CA VAL A 109 -23.07 7.84 0.46
C VAL A 109 -21.69 8.46 0.25
N GLY A 110 -20.75 7.71 -0.30
CA GLY A 110 -19.35 8.11 -0.44
C GLY A 110 -18.43 7.61 0.68
N GLU A 111 -18.94 6.85 1.67
CA GLU A 111 -18.11 6.38 2.77
C GLU A 111 -16.90 5.59 2.25
N GLN A 112 -15.72 6.12 2.55
CA GLN A 112 -14.44 5.58 2.11
C GLN A 112 -13.37 5.83 3.17
N ALA A 113 -12.41 4.92 3.26
CA ALA A 113 -11.28 4.99 4.16
C ALA A 113 -9.98 5.11 3.36
N THR A 114 -8.99 5.82 3.90
CA THR A 114 -7.66 5.92 3.30
C THR A 114 -6.58 6.06 4.38
N MET A 115 -5.39 5.54 4.09
CA MET A 115 -4.17 5.76 4.85
C MET A 115 -2.96 5.75 3.92
N PHE A 116 -1.96 6.55 4.25
CA PHE A 116 -0.69 6.60 3.52
C PHE A 116 0.49 6.41 4.46
N PHE A 117 1.44 5.58 4.05
CA PHE A 117 2.71 5.35 4.73
C PHE A 117 3.77 4.91 3.72
N THR A 118 5.02 4.81 4.15
CA THR A 118 6.12 4.37 3.26
C THR A 118 6.72 3.05 3.71
N ASP A 119 7.20 2.28 2.75
CA ASP A 119 8.12 1.17 3.04
C ASP A 119 9.51 1.70 3.48
N PRO A 120 10.44 0.83 3.90
CA PRO A 120 11.80 1.24 4.27
C PRO A 120 12.59 1.91 3.15
N SER A 121 12.20 1.70 1.89
CA SER A 121 12.83 2.30 0.71
C SER A 121 12.18 3.62 0.30
N GLY A 122 11.20 4.12 1.07
CA GLY A 122 10.49 5.37 0.75
C GLY A 122 9.46 5.25 -0.37
N ASN A 123 9.12 4.03 -0.81
CA ASN A 123 7.98 3.82 -1.69
C ASN A 123 6.70 4.16 -0.92
N ALA A 124 5.84 5.01 -1.47
CA ALA A 124 4.57 5.35 -0.84
C ALA A 124 3.52 4.27 -1.11
N LEU A 125 2.81 3.88 -0.05
CA LEU A 125 1.69 2.96 -0.12
C LEU A 125 0.40 3.67 0.26
N GLU A 126 -0.67 3.41 -0.51
CA GLU A 126 -2.03 3.82 -0.19
C GLU A 126 -2.91 2.58 -0.07
N PHE A 127 -3.57 2.42 1.07
CA PHE A 127 -4.64 1.45 1.22
C PHE A 127 -5.96 2.17 1.39
N LYS A 128 -6.93 1.81 0.56
CA LYS A 128 -8.28 2.36 0.56
C LYS A 128 -9.30 1.30 0.91
N ALA A 129 -10.47 1.73 1.33
CA ALA A 129 -11.67 0.90 1.35
C ALA A 129 -12.89 1.77 1.05
N PHE A 130 -13.95 1.17 0.53
CA PHE A 130 -15.25 1.81 0.34
C PHE A 130 -16.29 0.98 1.08
N ALA A 131 -17.32 1.63 1.64
CA ALA A 131 -18.47 0.90 2.15
C ALA A 131 -19.27 0.22 1.02
N ASP A 132 -19.14 0.74 -0.21
CA ASP A 132 -19.74 0.22 -1.43
C ASP A 132 -18.76 0.37 -2.61
N ASP A 133 -18.24 -0.76 -3.09
CA ASP A 133 -17.25 -0.82 -4.18
C ASP A 133 -17.73 -0.21 -5.49
N SER A 134 -19.05 -0.08 -5.70
CA SER A 134 -19.58 0.58 -6.90
C SER A 134 -19.18 2.06 -6.99
N GLN A 135 -18.82 2.66 -5.86
CA GLN A 135 -18.42 4.05 -5.76
C GLN A 135 -16.95 4.29 -6.11
N LEU A 136 -16.12 3.24 -6.20
CA LEU A 136 -14.71 3.37 -6.55
C LEU A 136 -14.48 4.02 -7.92
N PHE A 137 -15.37 3.76 -8.87
CA PHE A 137 -15.31 4.27 -10.24
C PHE A 137 -16.54 5.10 -10.64
N ALA A 138 -17.39 5.44 -9.67
CA ALA A 138 -18.54 6.30 -9.91
C ALA A 138 -18.10 7.71 -10.29
N THR A 139 -18.86 8.35 -11.18
CA THR A 139 -18.64 9.72 -11.69
C THR A 139 -19.68 10.68 -11.13
#